data_AF-A0A0R0KBQ9-F1
#
_entry.id   AF-A0A0R0KBQ9-F1
#
_cell.length_a   1.000
_cell.length_b   1.000
_cell.length_c   1.000
_cell.angle_alpha   90.00
_cell.angle_beta   90.00
_cell.angle_gamma   90.00
#
_symmetry.space_group_name_H-M   'P 1'
#
loop_
_entity.id
_entity.type
_entity.pdbx_description
1 polymer ?
#
loop_
_entity_poly.entity_id
_entity_poly.type
_entity_poly.pdbx_seq_one_letter_code
_entity_poly.pdbx_strand_id
1 'polypeptide(L)'
;MKYENETVTLLNVNIIIFDRALHEKEKKRGRMSKETFFLIALTCSFVWYVVPGYLFTALSIISWVCWIFPHSVTAQQIGSGEKGLGLGSFSLDWTTVAAFLGNPLVSPFFATANVLVGYILLIYLIIPVSYWGLNIYNAKNFPIYSSSLFVANGTEYNVKAIVNEKFEIDMLAYEKQGRVNLSAFFAISYGIGFAAIASSLTHVAIFNGREIYEQFRSSRSKKEDIHARLMKKYKRIPSWWFHVTLLVSFALALLLCIVMKDQIQMPWWGLIFASGIALTFTLPVSIITATTNQTPGLNIITEYIMGVILPGKPIANVCFKTYGYISMSQAVSFLSDFKLGHYMKIPPRSMFIVQVVGTLIAGTMDVGVAWWLLGSVKNICNQDLLPADSPWTCPGDKVFFDASVIWGLVGPKRIFGTLGNYPKLNWFFLIGALGPLVIWLLQKAFRKQTWISLIHLPVLLGATANMPPASSVNFNAWITVGTIFNYFVFKYRKNWWQRYNYVLPGSFGRWIGFYDGSSILCG
;
A
#
# COMPACT_ATOMS: atom_id res chain seq x y z
N MET A 1 9.56 -31.60 0.41
CA MET A 1 10.61 -30.89 -0.36
C MET A 1 10.11 -29.75 -1.25
N LYS A 2 8.80 -29.44 -1.34
CA LYS A 2 8.26 -28.49 -2.35
C LYS A 2 8.06 -27.03 -1.88
N TYR A 3 8.25 -26.70 -0.60
CA TYR A 3 7.98 -25.35 -0.08
C TYR A 3 9.15 -24.71 0.71
N GLU A 4 10.21 -25.45 1.02
CA GLU A 4 11.29 -24.95 1.90
C GLU A 4 12.27 -23.98 1.19
N ASN A 5 12.17 -23.86 -0.14
CA ASN A 5 12.97 -22.94 -0.96
C ASN A 5 12.19 -21.68 -1.43
N GLU A 6 10.90 -21.55 -1.14
CA GLU A 6 10.06 -20.46 -1.67
C GLU A 6 9.96 -19.24 -0.75
N THR A 7 10.56 -19.26 0.45
CA THR A 7 10.75 -18.04 1.26
C THR A 7 11.98 -17.24 0.83
N VAL A 8 12.26 -17.19 -0.48
CA VAL A 8 12.81 -15.96 -1.03
C VAL A 8 11.63 -14.99 -1.00
N THR A 9 11.64 -14.03 -0.07
CA THR A 9 10.65 -12.96 -0.04
C THR A 9 10.49 -12.44 -1.46
N LEU A 10 9.30 -12.61 -2.05
CA LEU A 10 9.01 -12.25 -3.45
C LEU A 10 9.50 -10.84 -3.77
N LEU A 11 9.41 -9.94 -2.78
CA LEU A 11 9.95 -8.58 -2.77
C LEU A 11 11.39 -8.47 -3.32
N ASN A 12 12.28 -9.42 -3.00
CA ASN A 12 13.68 -9.33 -3.36
C ASN A 12 14.08 -10.28 -4.48
N VAL A 13 13.19 -11.15 -4.95
CA VAL A 13 13.53 -12.09 -6.04
C VAL A 13 14.00 -11.32 -7.28
N ASN A 14 13.33 -10.22 -7.59
CA ASN A 14 13.73 -9.31 -8.66
C ASN A 14 15.15 -8.75 -8.44
N ILE A 15 15.42 -8.18 -7.26
CA ILE A 15 16.73 -7.59 -6.94
C ILE A 15 17.83 -8.67 -6.97
N ILE A 16 17.58 -9.85 -6.41
CA ILE A 16 18.53 -10.98 -6.41
C ILE A 16 18.82 -11.45 -7.84
N ILE A 17 17.78 -11.63 -8.66
CA ILE A 17 17.95 -12.09 -10.04
C ILE A 17 18.64 -11.02 -10.87
N PHE A 18 18.34 -9.76 -10.63
CA PHE A 18 18.99 -8.62 -11.25
C PHE A 18 20.48 -8.54 -10.88
N ASP A 19 20.82 -8.58 -9.59
CA ASP A 19 22.22 -8.55 -9.15
C ASP A 19 22.97 -9.77 -9.67
N ARG A 20 22.35 -10.95 -9.68
CA ARG A 20 22.93 -12.13 -10.34
C ARG A 20 23.10 -11.90 -11.83
N ALA A 21 22.14 -11.27 -12.51
CA ALA A 21 22.25 -10.99 -13.93
C ALA A 21 23.42 -10.05 -14.26
N LEU A 22 23.80 -9.15 -13.35
CA LEU A 22 24.94 -8.24 -13.49
C LEU A 22 26.28 -8.85 -13.06
N HIS A 23 26.28 -9.76 -12.09
CA HIS A 23 27.52 -10.32 -11.54
C HIS A 23 27.92 -11.67 -12.14
N GLU A 24 26.96 -12.43 -12.69
CA GLU A 24 27.18 -13.77 -13.20
C GLU A 24 27.59 -13.70 -14.67
N LYS A 25 28.90 -13.87 -14.95
CA LYS A 25 29.42 -13.94 -16.33
C LYS A 25 28.82 -15.13 -17.08
N GLU A 26 27.75 -14.88 -17.85
CA GLU A 26 27.13 -15.91 -18.68
C GLU A 26 28.08 -16.32 -19.83
N LYS A 27 28.38 -17.62 -19.93
CA LYS A 27 29.08 -18.16 -21.11
C LYS A 27 28.20 -17.94 -22.35
N LYS A 28 28.67 -17.12 -23.30
CA LYS A 28 27.99 -16.79 -24.57
C LYS A 28 27.60 -18.07 -25.33
N ARG A 29 26.35 -18.50 -25.20
CA ARG A 29 25.76 -19.64 -25.92
C ARG A 29 24.62 -19.15 -26.84
N GLY A 30 24.96 -18.35 -27.83
CA GLY A 30 24.07 -17.97 -28.94
C GLY A 30 22.78 -17.23 -28.61
N ARG A 31 22.53 -16.87 -27.34
CA ARG A 31 21.36 -16.09 -26.88
C ARG A 31 21.86 -14.83 -26.18
N MET A 32 21.13 -13.75 -26.37
CA MET A 32 21.40 -12.43 -25.77
C MET A 32 21.64 -12.57 -24.26
N SER A 33 22.73 -12.01 -23.74
CA SER A 33 23.03 -12.04 -22.31
C SER A 33 21.98 -11.24 -21.53
N LYS A 34 21.80 -11.58 -20.25
CA LYS A 34 20.89 -10.81 -19.39
C LYS A 34 21.30 -9.34 -19.27
N GLU A 35 22.62 -9.06 -19.26
CA GLU A 35 23.17 -7.70 -19.24
C GLU A 35 22.81 -6.89 -20.49
N THR A 36 22.98 -7.46 -21.69
CA THR A 36 22.63 -6.78 -22.94
C THR A 36 21.13 -6.55 -23.02
N PHE A 37 20.32 -7.54 -22.61
CA PHE A 37 18.87 -7.38 -22.55
C PHE A 37 18.48 -6.26 -21.57
N PHE A 38 19.11 -6.20 -20.40
CA PHE A 38 18.88 -5.15 -19.42
C PHE A 38 19.19 -3.75 -19.99
N LEU A 39 20.34 -3.58 -20.63
CA LEU A 39 20.72 -2.30 -21.24
C LEU A 39 19.73 -1.86 -22.32
N ILE A 40 19.33 -2.79 -23.21
CA ILE A 40 18.31 -2.50 -24.23
C ILE A 40 16.99 -2.11 -23.57
N ALA A 41 16.52 -2.88 -22.58
CA ALA A 41 15.28 -2.57 -21.87
C ALA A 41 15.34 -1.23 -21.14
N LEU A 42 16.48 -0.88 -20.55
CA LEU A 42 16.73 0.40 -19.89
C LEU A 42 16.67 1.56 -20.90
N THR A 43 17.31 1.44 -22.06
CA THR A 43 17.27 2.46 -23.11
C THR A 43 15.88 2.59 -23.72
N CYS A 44 15.21 1.48 -24.01
CA CYS A 44 13.83 1.50 -24.51
C CYS A 44 12.89 2.13 -23.49
N SER A 45 13.05 1.82 -22.20
CA SER A 45 12.27 2.44 -21.12
C SER A 45 12.48 3.95 -21.05
N PHE A 46 13.72 4.40 -21.20
CA PHE A 46 14.06 5.82 -21.19
C PHE A 46 13.33 6.56 -22.31
N VAL A 47 13.48 6.06 -23.53
CA VAL A 47 12.86 6.66 -24.71
C VAL A 47 11.34 6.60 -24.60
N TRP A 48 10.79 5.46 -24.14
CA TRP A 48 9.36 5.31 -23.97
C TRP A 48 8.81 6.28 -22.93
N TYR A 49 9.49 6.52 -21.81
CA TYR A 49 9.02 7.41 -20.72
C TYR A 49 8.75 8.84 -21.18
N VAL A 50 9.57 9.38 -22.09
CA VAL A 50 9.39 10.74 -22.63
C VAL A 50 8.06 10.86 -23.38
N VAL A 51 7.56 9.76 -23.95
CA VAL A 51 6.34 9.75 -24.76
C VAL A 51 5.09 10.01 -23.92
N PRO A 52 4.70 9.17 -22.92
CA PRO A 52 3.57 9.47 -22.07
C PRO A 52 3.88 10.60 -21.07
N GLY A 53 5.13 10.78 -20.65
CA GLY A 53 5.46 11.76 -19.62
C GLY A 53 5.46 13.22 -20.10
N TYR A 54 5.77 13.48 -21.37
CA TYR A 54 5.92 14.86 -21.87
C TYR A 54 5.27 15.08 -23.25
N LEU A 55 5.46 14.17 -24.21
CA LEU A 55 5.00 14.39 -25.58
C LEU A 55 3.49 14.15 -25.77
N PHE A 56 2.93 13.13 -25.11
CA PHE A 56 1.53 12.73 -25.23
C PHE A 56 1.00 12.19 -23.90
N THR A 57 0.69 13.11 -22.99
CA THR A 57 0.18 12.82 -21.64
C THR A 57 -1.13 12.03 -21.62
N ALA A 58 -1.91 12.10 -22.70
CA ALA A 58 -3.12 11.29 -22.85
C ALA A 58 -2.85 9.76 -22.91
N LEU A 59 -1.60 9.31 -23.13
CA LEU A 59 -1.24 7.89 -23.03
C LEU A 59 -1.19 7.38 -21.58
N SER A 60 -1.04 8.28 -20.59
CA SER A 60 -1.04 7.91 -19.18
C SER A 60 -2.44 7.55 -18.69
N ILE A 61 -3.51 8.13 -19.26
CA ILE A 61 -4.89 7.81 -18.93
C ILE A 61 -5.76 7.71 -20.20
N ILE A 62 -5.79 6.52 -20.80
CA ILE A 62 -6.63 6.24 -21.96
C ILE A 62 -7.98 5.71 -21.46
N SER A 63 -9.06 6.49 -21.62
CA SER A 63 -10.41 6.09 -21.22
C SER A 63 -11.33 6.00 -22.44
N TRP A 64 -11.38 4.85 -23.10
CA TRP A 64 -12.10 4.63 -24.36
C TRP A 64 -13.60 4.98 -24.30
N VAL A 65 -14.30 4.63 -23.20
CA VAL A 65 -15.74 4.94 -23.05
C VAL A 65 -15.98 6.45 -23.04
N CYS A 66 -15.08 7.22 -22.42
CA CYS A 66 -15.18 8.68 -22.40
C CYS A 66 -14.97 9.29 -23.79
N TRP A 67 -14.13 8.68 -24.62
CA TRP A 67 -13.92 9.12 -26.01
C TRP A 67 -15.14 8.82 -26.90
N ILE A 68 -15.79 7.67 -26.73
CA ILE A 68 -16.96 7.30 -27.53
C ILE A 68 -18.20 8.11 -27.10
N PHE A 69 -18.36 8.39 -25.80
CA PHE A 69 -19.52 9.09 -25.26
C PHE A 69 -19.12 10.33 -24.46
N PRO A 70 -18.62 11.40 -25.11
CA PRO A 70 -18.09 12.56 -24.42
C PRO A 70 -19.15 13.36 -23.63
N HIS A 71 -20.41 13.32 -24.03
CA HIS A 71 -21.48 14.15 -23.42
C HIS A 71 -22.31 13.42 -22.36
N SER A 72 -22.11 12.11 -22.14
CA SER A 72 -22.92 11.34 -21.19
C SER A 72 -22.26 11.29 -19.82
N VAL A 73 -22.90 11.89 -18.81
CA VAL A 73 -22.41 11.88 -17.42
C VAL A 73 -22.27 10.45 -16.89
N THR A 74 -23.25 9.58 -17.18
CA THR A 74 -23.20 8.17 -16.78
C THR A 74 -22.06 7.42 -17.46
N ALA A 75 -21.82 7.69 -18.75
CA ALA A 75 -20.70 7.08 -19.46
C ALA A 75 -19.35 7.54 -18.89
N GLN A 76 -19.23 8.80 -18.50
CA GLN A 76 -18.03 9.31 -17.83
C GLN A 76 -17.83 8.70 -16.44
N GLN A 77 -18.90 8.54 -15.64
CA GLN A 77 -18.83 7.89 -14.33
C GLN A 77 -18.37 6.44 -14.42
N ILE A 78 -18.84 5.71 -15.44
CA ILE A 78 -18.46 4.31 -15.68
C ILE A 78 -17.07 4.22 -16.30
N GLY A 79 -16.77 5.08 -17.27
CA GLY A 79 -15.61 4.98 -18.14
C GLY A 79 -14.34 5.67 -17.64
N SER A 80 -14.47 6.74 -16.86
CA SER A 80 -13.32 7.56 -16.44
C SER A 80 -12.39 6.75 -15.56
N GLY A 81 -11.14 6.63 -16.00
CA GLY A 81 -10.08 5.95 -15.24
C GLY A 81 -9.56 6.73 -14.03
N GLU A 82 -9.86 8.03 -13.93
CA GLU A 82 -9.36 8.90 -12.87
C GLU A 82 -10.46 9.19 -11.84
N LYS A 83 -11.65 9.59 -12.31
CA LYS A 83 -12.77 10.05 -11.48
C LYS A 83 -13.99 9.12 -11.53
N GLY A 84 -13.80 7.90 -12.03
CA GLY A 84 -14.87 6.94 -12.25
C GLY A 84 -14.43 5.50 -12.04
N LEU A 85 -15.29 4.58 -12.47
CA LEU A 85 -15.07 3.14 -12.32
C LEU A 85 -14.02 2.58 -13.30
N GLY A 86 -13.64 3.36 -14.32
CA GLY A 86 -12.58 3.02 -15.25
C GLY A 86 -12.87 1.87 -16.19
N LEU A 87 -14.13 1.63 -16.59
CA LEU A 87 -14.44 0.53 -17.51
C LEU A 87 -13.66 0.68 -18.83
N GLY A 88 -12.70 -0.23 -19.04
CA GLY A 88 -11.72 -0.23 -20.14
C GLY A 88 -10.82 1.00 -20.20
N SER A 89 -10.61 1.69 -19.08
CA SER A 89 -9.46 2.58 -18.97
C SER A 89 -8.18 1.77 -18.85
N PHE A 90 -7.12 2.20 -19.52
CA PHE A 90 -5.79 1.62 -19.39
C PHE A 90 -4.72 2.70 -19.52
N SER A 91 -3.52 2.36 -19.08
CA SER A 91 -2.35 3.23 -19.17
C SER A 91 -1.23 2.51 -19.90
N LEU A 92 -0.50 3.24 -20.73
CA LEU A 92 0.75 2.78 -21.33
C LEU A 92 1.98 3.39 -20.64
N ASP A 93 1.75 4.15 -19.58
CA ASP A 93 2.78 4.75 -18.76
C ASP A 93 3.18 3.82 -17.61
N TRP A 94 4.47 3.47 -17.57
CA TRP A 94 4.99 2.58 -16.55
C TRP A 94 4.88 3.17 -15.13
N THR A 95 4.94 4.51 -14.99
CA THR A 95 4.76 5.16 -13.68
C THR A 95 3.37 4.90 -13.15
N THR A 96 2.35 5.09 -13.99
CA THR A 96 0.94 4.87 -13.66
C THR A 96 0.68 3.39 -13.32
N VAL A 97 1.31 2.46 -14.05
CA VAL A 97 1.21 1.01 -13.80
C VAL A 97 1.80 0.64 -12.43
N ALA A 98 2.97 1.17 -12.07
CA ALA A 98 3.71 0.73 -10.89
C ALA A 98 3.43 1.56 -9.62
N ALA A 99 2.78 2.71 -9.73
CA ALA A 99 2.69 3.74 -8.68
C ALA A 99 2.15 3.24 -7.33
N PHE A 100 1.12 2.39 -7.31
CA PHE A 100 0.38 2.09 -6.06
C PHE A 100 0.40 0.62 -5.63
N LEU A 101 0.54 -0.33 -6.57
CA LEU A 101 0.60 -1.77 -6.25
C LEU A 101 2.01 -2.35 -6.42
N GLY A 102 3.00 -1.48 -6.62
CA GLY A 102 4.36 -1.89 -6.97
C GLY A 102 4.42 -2.59 -8.32
N ASN A 103 5.47 -3.39 -8.54
CA ASN A 103 5.71 -3.97 -9.85
C ASN A 103 4.85 -5.22 -10.13
N PRO A 104 3.98 -5.22 -11.15
CA PRO A 104 3.10 -6.36 -11.45
C PRO A 104 3.86 -7.61 -11.91
N LEU A 105 5.06 -7.45 -12.50
CA LEU A 105 5.87 -8.56 -13.03
C LEU A 105 6.45 -9.45 -11.94
N VAL A 106 6.60 -8.93 -10.72
CA VAL A 106 7.19 -9.65 -9.59
C VAL A 106 6.12 -10.41 -8.81
N SER A 107 4.87 -9.96 -8.90
CA SER A 107 3.75 -10.57 -8.19
C SER A 107 3.32 -11.87 -8.86
N PRO A 108 3.12 -12.96 -8.11
CA PRO A 108 2.70 -14.24 -8.67
C PRO A 108 1.27 -14.14 -9.21
N PHE A 109 0.96 -14.89 -10.27
CA PHE A 109 -0.33 -14.79 -10.94
C PHE A 109 -1.53 -15.05 -10.01
N PHE A 110 -1.40 -15.95 -9.02
CA PHE A 110 -2.51 -16.18 -8.08
C PHE A 110 -2.81 -14.92 -7.25
N ALA A 111 -1.79 -14.14 -6.85
CA ALA A 111 -1.99 -12.89 -6.12
C ALA A 111 -2.63 -11.84 -7.03
N THR A 112 -2.16 -11.72 -8.28
CA THR A 112 -2.80 -10.85 -9.30
C THR A 112 -4.26 -11.23 -9.53
N ALA A 113 -4.58 -12.52 -9.59
CA ALA A 113 -5.95 -12.99 -9.74
C ALA A 113 -6.83 -12.65 -8.53
N ASN A 114 -6.31 -12.76 -7.30
CA ASN A 114 -7.05 -12.35 -6.10
C ASN A 114 -7.32 -10.83 -6.11
N VAL A 115 -6.32 -10.02 -6.49
CA VAL A 115 -6.49 -8.56 -6.63
C VAL A 115 -7.53 -8.23 -7.71
N LEU A 116 -7.47 -8.91 -8.86
CA LEU A 116 -8.44 -8.76 -9.95
C LEU A 116 -9.87 -9.04 -9.50
N VAL A 117 -10.08 -10.19 -8.83
CA VAL A 117 -11.42 -10.57 -8.34
C VAL A 117 -11.91 -9.58 -7.30
N GLY A 118 -11.07 -9.18 -6.34
CA GLY A 118 -11.41 -8.17 -5.34
C GLY A 118 -11.78 -6.82 -5.96
N TYR A 119 -10.99 -6.37 -6.93
CA TYR A 119 -11.21 -5.14 -7.68
C TYR A 119 -12.52 -5.17 -8.46
N ILE A 120 -12.79 -6.24 -9.24
CA ILE A 120 -14.03 -6.37 -10.01
C ILE A 120 -15.24 -6.40 -9.08
N LEU A 121 -15.18 -7.17 -7.99
CA LEU A 121 -16.27 -7.27 -7.03
C LEU A 121 -16.57 -5.91 -6.40
N LEU A 122 -15.55 -5.12 -6.06
CA LEU A 122 -15.79 -3.79 -5.50
C LEU A 122 -16.29 -2.82 -6.57
N ILE A 123 -15.46 -2.55 -7.58
CA ILE A 123 -15.66 -1.44 -8.52
C ILE A 123 -16.81 -1.70 -9.49
N TYR A 124 -16.99 -2.93 -9.97
CA TYR A 124 -18.01 -3.23 -10.99
C TYR A 124 -19.27 -3.88 -10.44
N LEU A 125 -19.28 -4.33 -9.18
CA LEU A 125 -20.47 -4.92 -8.55
C LEU A 125 -20.94 -4.11 -7.34
N ILE A 126 -20.15 -4.05 -6.26
CA ILE A 126 -20.59 -3.45 -4.99
C ILE A 126 -20.87 -1.96 -5.15
N ILE A 127 -20.00 -1.18 -5.81
CA ILE A 127 -20.18 0.26 -5.98
C ILE A 127 -21.41 0.59 -6.84
N PRO A 128 -21.57 0.03 -8.07
CA PRO A 128 -22.76 0.26 -8.89
C PRO A 128 -24.07 -0.10 -8.19
N VAL A 129 -24.10 -1.27 -7.51
CA VAL A 129 -25.30 -1.71 -6.78
C VAL A 129 -25.61 -0.75 -5.61
N SER A 130 -24.59 -0.29 -4.90
CA SER A 130 -24.77 0.61 -3.77
C SER A 130 -25.18 2.02 -4.20
N TYR A 131 -24.63 2.52 -5.31
CA TYR A 131 -24.85 3.88 -5.81
C TYR A 131 -26.16 4.00 -6.60
N TRP A 132 -26.34 3.19 -7.66
CA TRP A 132 -27.51 3.28 -8.53
C TRP A 132 -28.67 2.42 -8.03
N GLY A 133 -28.39 1.21 -7.54
CA GLY A 133 -29.43 0.24 -7.16
C GLY A 133 -30.11 0.55 -5.83
N LEU A 134 -29.32 0.72 -4.77
CA LEU A 134 -29.83 0.86 -3.40
C LEU A 134 -29.75 2.29 -2.85
N ASN A 135 -29.02 3.20 -3.52
CA ASN A 135 -28.74 4.56 -3.07
C ASN A 135 -28.35 4.63 -1.58
N ILE A 136 -27.44 3.76 -1.16
CA ILE A 136 -27.08 3.59 0.26
C ILE A 136 -26.46 4.90 0.76
N TYR A 137 -26.93 5.41 1.91
CA TYR A 137 -26.46 6.66 2.52
C TYR A 137 -26.65 7.91 1.64
N ASN A 138 -27.70 7.94 0.80
CA ASN A 138 -27.93 9.02 -0.17
C ASN A 138 -26.74 9.23 -1.12
N ALA A 139 -26.11 8.13 -1.53
CA ALA A 139 -24.95 8.08 -2.40
C ALA A 139 -25.02 9.02 -3.61
N LYS A 140 -26.20 9.17 -4.24
CA LYS A 140 -26.40 10.01 -5.43
C LYS A 140 -26.14 11.50 -5.21
N ASN A 141 -26.15 11.98 -3.96
CA ASN A 141 -25.81 13.36 -3.64
C ASN A 141 -24.31 13.64 -3.75
N PHE A 142 -23.49 12.58 -3.81
CA PHE A 142 -22.04 12.67 -3.81
C PHE A 142 -21.47 12.14 -5.14
N PRO A 143 -20.28 12.60 -5.53
CA PRO A 143 -19.55 11.99 -6.64
C PRO A 143 -19.32 10.49 -6.40
N ILE A 144 -19.41 9.68 -7.46
CA ILE A 144 -19.23 8.23 -7.36
C ILE A 144 -17.83 7.87 -6.85
N TYR A 145 -16.81 8.62 -7.28
CA TYR A 145 -15.41 8.46 -6.92
C TYR A 145 -14.86 9.79 -6.40
N SER A 146 -14.61 9.88 -5.10
CA SER A 146 -13.98 11.06 -4.48
C SER A 146 -13.42 10.71 -3.11
N SER A 147 -12.28 11.30 -2.76
CA SER A 147 -11.71 11.29 -1.40
C SER A 147 -12.21 12.43 -0.52
N SER A 148 -12.81 13.47 -1.11
CA SER A 148 -13.27 14.65 -0.37
C SER A 148 -14.41 14.32 0.61
N LEU A 149 -14.53 15.18 1.61
CA LEU A 149 -15.59 15.14 2.62
C LEU A 149 -16.74 16.07 2.21
N PHE A 150 -17.98 15.68 2.51
CA PHE A 150 -19.17 16.41 2.06
C PHE A 150 -20.16 16.71 3.20
N VAL A 151 -20.86 17.82 3.08
CA VAL A 151 -22.12 18.07 3.82
C VAL A 151 -23.29 17.39 3.10
N ALA A 152 -24.45 17.27 3.75
CA ALA A 152 -25.56 16.43 3.27
C ALA A 152 -26.14 16.83 1.88
N ASN A 153 -25.95 18.08 1.47
CA ASN A 153 -26.36 18.61 0.16
C ASN A 153 -25.36 18.32 -0.98
N GLY A 154 -24.21 17.68 -0.69
CA GLY A 154 -23.18 17.36 -1.68
C GLY A 154 -22.09 18.43 -1.86
N THR A 155 -22.13 19.56 -1.15
CA THR A 155 -21.03 20.53 -1.18
C THR A 155 -19.85 20.08 -0.32
N GLU A 156 -18.63 20.49 -0.64
CA GLU A 156 -17.43 20.10 0.10
C GLU A 156 -17.51 20.60 1.56
N TYR A 157 -17.05 19.76 2.48
CA TYR A 157 -17.15 20.03 3.90
C TYR A 157 -16.05 21.00 4.33
N ASN A 158 -16.43 22.17 4.87
CA ASN A 158 -15.47 23.12 5.41
C ASN A 158 -14.88 22.61 6.73
N VAL A 159 -13.73 21.93 6.67
CA VAL A 159 -13.04 21.39 7.85
C VAL A 159 -12.53 22.49 8.77
N LYS A 160 -12.03 23.61 8.21
CA LYS A 160 -11.47 24.71 9.02
C LYS A 160 -12.50 25.34 9.95
N ALA A 161 -13.79 25.30 9.60
CA ALA A 161 -14.86 25.86 10.41
C ALA A 161 -15.16 25.06 11.68
N ILE A 162 -14.76 23.78 11.75
CA ILE A 162 -15.04 22.90 12.90
C ILE A 162 -13.81 22.63 13.77
N VAL A 163 -12.71 23.34 13.53
CA VAL A 163 -11.43 23.19 14.25
C VAL A 163 -11.20 24.46 15.06
N ASN A 164 -11.01 24.31 16.38
CA ASN A 164 -10.68 25.42 17.26
C ASN A 164 -9.18 25.77 17.20
N GLU A 165 -8.77 26.84 17.89
CA GLU A 165 -7.38 27.30 17.95
C GLU A 165 -6.39 26.27 18.51
N LYS A 166 -6.88 25.27 19.25
CA LYS A 166 -6.08 24.16 19.79
C LYS A 166 -6.04 22.95 18.86
N PHE A 167 -6.50 23.06 17.61
CA PHE A 167 -6.66 21.94 16.69
C PHE A 167 -7.57 20.82 17.22
N GLU A 168 -8.51 21.14 18.10
CA GLU A 168 -9.53 20.22 18.60
C GLU A 168 -10.88 20.52 17.93
N ILE A 169 -11.80 19.55 17.98
CA ILE A 169 -13.14 19.72 17.39
C ILE A 169 -13.97 20.74 18.15
N ASP A 170 -14.51 21.74 17.44
CA ASP A 170 -15.57 22.59 17.93
C ASP A 170 -16.92 21.90 17.71
N MET A 171 -17.49 21.42 18.81
CA MET A 171 -18.76 20.69 18.79
C MET A 171 -19.94 21.56 18.37
N LEU A 172 -19.96 22.85 18.72
CA LEU A 172 -21.06 23.76 18.37
C LEU A 172 -21.03 24.06 16.87
N ALA A 173 -19.84 24.32 16.32
CA ALA A 173 -19.67 24.52 14.89
C ALA A 173 -20.00 23.24 14.10
N TYR A 174 -19.58 22.08 14.61
CA TYR A 174 -19.90 20.78 14.01
C TYR A 174 -21.40 20.50 13.98
N GLU A 175 -22.12 20.75 15.07
CA GLU A 175 -23.58 20.57 15.12
C GLU A 175 -24.31 21.52 14.17
N LYS A 176 -23.81 22.75 14.01
CA LYS A 176 -24.37 23.74 13.08
C LYS A 176 -24.16 23.37 11.61
N GLN A 177 -22.96 22.87 11.27
CA GLN A 177 -22.63 22.48 9.89
C GLN A 177 -23.23 21.12 9.51
N GLY A 178 -23.43 20.25 10.51
CA GLY A 178 -23.99 18.92 10.35
C GLY A 178 -22.94 17.83 10.20
N ARG A 179 -23.40 16.59 10.05
CA ARG A 179 -22.52 15.42 9.99
C ARG A 179 -21.71 15.38 8.70
N VAL A 180 -20.48 14.87 8.82
CA VAL A 180 -19.62 14.58 7.66
C VAL A 180 -20.17 13.38 6.90
N ASN A 181 -20.31 13.53 5.59
CA ASN A 181 -20.66 12.47 4.65
C ASN A 181 -19.46 12.16 3.76
N LEU A 182 -19.36 10.89 3.40
CA LEU A 182 -18.36 10.32 2.52
C LEU A 182 -19.01 9.92 1.20
N SER A 183 -18.23 9.91 0.13
CA SER A 183 -18.65 9.27 -1.12
C SER A 183 -18.94 7.79 -0.88
N ALA A 184 -19.85 7.21 -1.68
CA ALA A 184 -20.19 5.79 -1.57
C ALA A 184 -18.95 4.90 -1.73
N PHE A 185 -18.07 5.24 -2.67
CA PHE A 185 -16.79 4.58 -2.85
C PHE A 185 -15.95 4.61 -1.58
N PHE A 186 -15.72 5.79 -1.01
CA PHE A 186 -14.82 5.93 0.12
C PHE A 186 -15.35 5.23 1.38
N ALA A 187 -16.66 5.34 1.63
CA ALA A 187 -17.31 4.65 2.74
C ALA A 187 -17.19 3.12 2.63
N ILE A 188 -17.49 2.55 1.45
CA ILE A 188 -17.44 1.10 1.24
C ILE A 188 -16.00 0.59 1.25
N SER A 189 -15.04 1.34 0.69
CA SER A 189 -13.62 1.03 0.75
C SER A 189 -13.12 0.93 2.19
N TYR A 190 -13.57 1.82 3.10
CA TYR A 190 -13.27 1.67 4.54
C TYR A 190 -13.90 0.42 5.15
N GLY A 191 -15.16 0.13 4.82
CA GLY A 191 -15.82 -1.11 5.24
C GLY A 191 -15.01 -2.34 4.84
N ILE A 192 -14.59 -2.41 3.58
CA ILE A 192 -13.75 -3.52 3.08
C ILE A 192 -12.39 -3.53 3.75
N GLY A 193 -11.81 -2.37 4.05
CA GLY A 193 -10.59 -2.26 4.86
C GLY A 193 -10.74 -2.89 6.25
N PHE A 194 -11.87 -2.71 6.92
CA PHE A 194 -12.18 -3.41 8.18
C PHE A 194 -12.20 -4.93 8.00
N ALA A 195 -12.83 -5.40 6.93
CA ALA A 195 -12.86 -6.83 6.61
C ALA A 195 -11.46 -7.37 6.29
N ALA A 196 -10.63 -6.63 5.57
CA ALA A 196 -9.28 -7.02 5.20
C ALA A 196 -8.38 -7.21 6.42
N ILE A 197 -8.45 -6.30 7.40
CA ILE A 197 -7.67 -6.39 8.65
C ILE A 197 -8.13 -7.58 9.50
N ALA A 198 -9.44 -7.77 9.68
CA ALA A 198 -9.96 -8.94 10.41
C ALA A 198 -9.61 -10.25 9.70
N SER A 199 -9.67 -10.25 8.37
CA SER A 199 -9.30 -11.40 7.55
C SER A 199 -7.81 -11.70 7.62
N SER A 200 -6.92 -10.72 7.72
CA SER A 200 -5.47 -10.96 7.75
C SER A 200 -5.06 -11.74 9.00
N LEU A 201 -5.59 -11.34 10.18
CA LEU A 201 -5.35 -12.03 11.45
C LEU A 201 -5.89 -13.46 11.44
N THR A 202 -7.17 -13.62 11.05
CA THR A 202 -7.83 -14.92 11.05
C THR A 202 -7.25 -15.87 10.01
N HIS A 203 -6.87 -15.36 8.84
CA HIS A 203 -6.20 -16.14 7.81
C HIS A 203 -4.85 -16.69 8.30
N VAL A 204 -3.98 -15.83 8.87
CA VAL A 204 -2.68 -16.27 9.40
C VAL A 204 -2.89 -17.26 10.55
N ALA A 205 -3.84 -17.03 11.44
CA ALA A 205 -4.14 -17.93 12.54
C ALA A 205 -4.57 -19.33 12.06
N ILE A 206 -5.44 -19.41 11.05
CA ILE A 206 -6.00 -20.68 10.57
C ILE A 206 -5.04 -21.44 9.66
N PHE A 207 -4.45 -20.75 8.66
CA PHE A 207 -3.66 -21.40 7.61
C PHE A 207 -2.20 -21.56 7.99
N ASN A 208 -1.61 -20.54 8.64
CA ASN A 208 -0.19 -20.52 8.97
C ASN A 208 0.07 -20.80 10.46
N GLY A 209 -0.95 -20.75 11.33
CA GLY A 209 -0.76 -20.87 12.79
C GLY A 209 -0.05 -22.13 13.22
N ARG A 210 -0.36 -23.27 12.58
CA ARG A 210 0.33 -24.54 12.86
C ARG A 210 1.80 -24.49 12.45
N GLU A 211 2.09 -23.95 11.27
CA GLU A 211 3.46 -23.83 10.77
C GLU A 211 4.27 -22.83 11.61
N ILE A 212 3.67 -21.71 12.00
CA ILE A 212 4.29 -20.73 12.92
C ILE A 212 4.64 -21.40 14.25
N TYR A 213 3.71 -22.18 14.82
CA TYR A 213 3.95 -22.88 16.08
C TYR A 213 5.06 -23.93 15.95
N GLU A 214 5.03 -24.73 14.88
CA GLU A 214 6.06 -25.73 14.59
C GLU A 214 7.43 -25.08 14.32
N GLN A 215 7.49 -23.96 13.59
CA GLN A 215 8.71 -23.19 13.38
C GLN A 215 9.22 -22.57 14.68
N PHE A 216 8.34 -21.98 15.50
CA PHE A 216 8.72 -21.43 16.80
C PHE A 216 9.31 -22.51 17.72
N ARG A 217 8.72 -23.71 17.74
CA ARG A 217 9.22 -24.85 18.51
C ARG A 217 10.51 -25.44 17.94
N SER A 218 10.61 -25.55 16.62
CA SER A 218 11.76 -26.15 15.93
C SER A 218 12.94 -25.19 15.72
N SER A 219 12.76 -23.89 15.94
CA SER A 219 13.84 -22.88 15.87
C SER A 219 15.02 -23.21 16.78
N ARG A 220 14.82 -24.07 17.80
CA ARG A 220 15.88 -24.57 18.68
C ARG A 220 16.58 -25.85 18.19
N SER A 221 16.04 -26.56 17.20
CA SER A 221 16.45 -27.93 16.85
C SER A 221 16.58 -28.22 15.34
N LYS A 222 16.23 -27.29 14.44
CA LYS A 222 16.21 -27.55 12.98
C LYS A 222 17.63 -27.60 12.39
N LYS A 223 17.83 -28.49 11.41
CA LYS A 223 19.05 -28.55 10.59
C LYS A 223 19.21 -27.24 9.83
N GLU A 224 20.37 -26.61 9.96
CA GLU A 224 20.71 -25.35 9.29
C GLU A 224 20.65 -25.51 7.77
N ASP A 225 20.06 -24.53 7.09
CA ASP A 225 20.05 -24.48 5.64
C ASP A 225 21.47 -24.18 5.09
N ILE A 226 21.66 -24.47 3.80
CA ILE A 226 22.95 -24.22 3.13
C ILE A 226 23.33 -22.74 3.21
N HIS A 227 22.35 -21.84 3.13
CA HIS A 227 22.62 -20.41 3.18
C HIS A 227 23.09 -19.95 4.57
N ALA A 228 22.50 -20.42 5.67
CA ALA A 228 22.96 -20.14 7.03
C ALA A 228 24.32 -20.76 7.29
N ARG A 229 24.58 -21.98 6.79
CA ARG A 229 25.90 -22.60 6.91
C ARG A 229 26.98 -21.76 6.23
N LEU A 230 26.72 -21.24 5.03
CA LEU A 230 27.64 -20.35 4.33
C LEU A 230 27.80 -19.00 5.06
N MET A 231 26.73 -18.49 5.68
CA MET A 231 26.76 -17.23 6.43
C MET A 231 27.52 -17.31 7.76
N LYS A 232 27.76 -18.51 8.32
CA LYS A 232 28.55 -18.70 9.54
C LYS A 232 29.96 -18.14 9.46
N LYS A 233 30.52 -18.00 8.26
CA LYS A 233 31.84 -17.37 8.06
C LYS A 233 31.87 -15.91 8.51
N TYR A 234 30.73 -15.22 8.47
CA TYR A 234 30.65 -13.81 8.85
C TYR A 234 30.32 -13.64 10.34
N LYS A 235 30.92 -12.62 10.96
CA LYS A 235 30.60 -12.25 12.34
C LYS A 235 29.13 -11.87 12.45
N ARG A 236 28.41 -12.51 13.38
CA ARG A 236 27.01 -12.16 13.69
C ARG A 236 26.92 -10.73 14.22
N ILE A 237 25.76 -10.11 14.02
CA ILE A 237 25.44 -8.82 14.62
C ILE A 237 25.23 -9.08 16.13
N PRO A 238 25.94 -8.36 17.01
CA PRO A 238 25.65 -8.43 18.44
C PRO A 238 24.20 -7.99 18.70
N SER A 239 23.43 -8.76 19.46
CA SER A 239 22.02 -8.45 19.73
C SER A 239 21.83 -7.07 20.36
N TRP A 240 22.83 -6.57 21.11
CA TRP A 240 22.79 -5.25 21.73
C TRP A 240 22.67 -4.11 20.71
N TRP A 241 23.07 -4.28 19.44
CA TRP A 241 22.91 -3.26 18.40
C TRP A 241 21.43 -2.96 18.17
N PHE A 242 20.61 -4.01 18.02
CA PHE A 242 19.17 -3.88 17.86
C PHE A 242 18.51 -3.25 19.10
N HIS A 243 18.93 -3.66 20.30
CA HIS A 243 18.41 -3.10 21.55
C HIS A 243 18.77 -1.62 21.73
N VAL A 244 19.99 -1.21 21.36
CA VAL A 244 20.40 0.20 21.41
C VAL A 244 19.61 1.03 20.40
N THR A 245 19.46 0.57 19.15
CA THR A 245 18.66 1.28 18.15
C THR A 245 17.19 1.43 18.59
N LEU A 246 16.60 0.36 19.15
CA LEU A 246 15.25 0.42 19.69
C LEU A 246 15.16 1.40 20.87
N LEU A 247 16.10 1.34 21.81
CA LEU A 247 16.09 2.21 22.99
C LEU A 247 16.26 3.68 22.60
N VAL A 248 17.19 4.00 21.70
CA VAL A 248 17.43 5.37 21.24
C VAL A 248 16.22 5.91 20.49
N SER A 249 15.69 5.16 19.52
CA SER A 249 14.51 5.59 18.74
C SER A 249 13.27 5.77 19.61
N PHE A 250 13.03 4.84 20.54
CA PHE A 250 11.92 4.90 21.49
C PHE A 250 12.07 6.07 22.47
N ALA A 251 13.28 6.30 23.00
CA ALA A 251 13.56 7.41 23.90
C ALA A 251 13.36 8.78 23.22
N LEU A 252 13.81 8.92 21.97
CA LEU A 252 13.57 10.14 21.17
C LEU A 252 12.07 10.36 20.92
N ALA A 253 11.34 9.31 20.53
CA ALA A 253 9.89 9.40 20.33
C ALA A 253 9.15 9.77 21.63
N LEU A 254 9.56 9.19 22.76
CA LEU A 254 9.00 9.48 24.08
C LEU A 254 9.29 10.92 24.50
N LEU A 255 10.53 11.40 24.28
CA LEU A 255 10.93 12.78 24.55
C LEU A 255 10.07 13.77 23.78
N LEU A 256 9.85 13.53 22.48
CA LEU A 256 8.98 14.36 21.66
C LEU A 256 7.55 14.41 22.23
N CYS A 257 6.98 13.25 22.59
CA CYS A 257 5.64 13.19 23.18
C CYS A 257 5.51 13.95 24.52
N ILE A 258 6.61 14.03 25.31
CA ILE A 258 6.62 14.72 26.60
C ILE A 258 6.86 16.23 26.44
N VAL A 259 7.86 16.62 25.65
CA VAL A 259 8.31 18.01 25.51
C VAL A 259 7.37 18.80 24.61
N MET A 260 6.91 18.22 23.50
CA MET A 260 6.08 18.90 22.50
C MET A 260 4.60 18.54 22.68
N LYS A 261 4.14 18.47 23.92
CA LYS A 261 2.79 18.03 24.28
C LYS A 261 1.69 18.86 23.59
N ASP A 262 1.88 20.17 23.48
CA ASP A 262 0.90 21.09 22.88
C ASP A 262 0.77 20.89 21.37
N GLN A 263 1.85 20.48 20.69
CA GLN A 263 1.85 20.25 19.25
C GLN A 263 1.47 18.81 18.89
N ILE A 264 2.03 17.80 19.56
CA ILE A 264 1.83 16.39 19.23
C ILE A 264 0.51 15.86 19.80
N GLN A 265 0.06 16.41 20.93
CA GLN A 265 -1.20 16.07 21.62
C GLN A 265 -1.35 14.59 22.05
N MET A 266 -0.37 13.74 21.76
CA MET A 266 -0.36 12.33 22.10
C MET A 266 0.15 12.13 23.54
N PRO A 267 -0.57 11.37 24.38
CA PRO A 267 -0.06 10.97 25.69
C PRO A 267 1.06 9.94 25.56
N TRP A 268 2.02 9.94 26.49
CA TRP A 268 3.17 9.03 26.49
C TRP A 268 2.80 7.54 26.41
N TRP A 269 1.68 7.13 27.01
CA TRP A 269 1.20 5.75 26.95
C TRP A 269 0.75 5.36 25.53
N GLY A 270 0.32 6.33 24.72
CA GLY A 270 -0.07 6.12 23.32
C GLY A 270 1.07 5.59 22.48
N LEU A 271 2.30 6.03 22.74
CA LEU A 271 3.51 5.51 22.07
C LEU A 271 3.76 4.04 22.41
N ILE A 272 3.66 3.67 23.69
CA ILE A 272 3.82 2.27 24.14
C ILE A 272 2.75 1.39 23.48
N PHE A 273 1.52 1.89 23.45
CA PHE A 273 0.40 1.16 22.87
C PHE A 273 0.55 0.98 21.35
N ALA A 274 0.94 2.04 20.62
CA ALA A 274 1.24 1.97 19.19
C ALA A 274 2.35 0.96 18.90
N SER A 275 3.41 0.96 19.71
CA SER A 275 4.54 0.04 19.59
C SER A 275 4.11 -1.42 19.82
N GLY A 276 3.22 -1.66 20.78
CA GLY A 276 2.65 -3.00 21.04
C GLY A 276 1.80 -3.53 19.87
N ILE A 277 0.99 -2.66 19.26
CA ILE A 277 0.23 -2.99 18.05
C ILE A 277 1.17 -3.31 16.89
N ALA A 278 2.16 -2.44 16.63
CA ALA A 278 3.14 -2.65 15.57
C ALA A 278 3.85 -4.01 15.72
N LEU A 279 4.31 -4.34 16.94
CA LEU A 279 4.99 -5.60 17.23
C LEU A 279 4.09 -6.82 16.97
N THR A 280 2.83 -6.74 17.40
CA THR A 280 1.87 -7.85 17.25
C THR A 280 1.55 -8.13 15.78
N PHE A 281 1.33 -7.08 14.99
CA PHE A 281 0.95 -7.23 13.58
C PHE A 281 2.12 -7.42 12.62
N THR A 282 3.36 -7.14 13.06
CA THR A 282 4.56 -7.34 12.22
C THR A 282 4.65 -8.78 11.72
N LEU A 283 4.43 -9.78 12.56
CA LEU A 283 4.56 -11.19 12.17
C LEU A 283 3.48 -11.63 11.15
N PRO A 284 2.17 -11.44 11.40
CA PRO A 284 1.14 -11.77 10.42
C PRO A 284 1.30 -11.06 9.09
N VAL A 285 1.57 -9.75 9.12
CA VAL A 285 1.73 -8.95 7.90
C VAL A 285 2.96 -9.40 7.12
N SER A 286 4.09 -9.65 7.80
CA SER A 286 5.30 -10.16 7.13
C SER A 286 5.08 -11.48 6.40
N ILE A 287 4.29 -12.39 6.96
CA ILE A 287 3.98 -13.69 6.33
C ILE A 287 3.14 -13.50 5.06
N ILE A 288 2.12 -12.65 5.13
CA ILE A 288 1.28 -12.33 3.96
C ILE A 288 2.12 -11.64 2.89
N THR A 289 2.91 -10.64 3.26
CA THR A 289 3.80 -9.93 2.33
C THR A 289 4.80 -10.90 1.68
N ALA A 290 5.40 -11.80 2.46
CA ALA A 290 6.38 -12.75 1.94
C ALA A 290 5.79 -13.75 0.94
N THR A 291 4.53 -14.15 1.12
CA THR A 291 3.87 -15.17 0.29
C THR A 291 3.12 -14.59 -0.91
N THR A 292 2.58 -13.38 -0.78
CA THR A 292 1.69 -12.77 -1.78
C THR A 292 2.29 -11.55 -2.48
N ASN A 293 3.41 -11.01 -1.96
CA ASN A 293 3.99 -9.73 -2.38
C ASN A 293 3.04 -8.52 -2.20
N GLN A 294 2.01 -8.66 -1.37
CA GLN A 294 1.06 -7.60 -1.05
C GLN A 294 1.09 -7.37 0.46
N THR A 295 1.16 -6.11 0.88
CA THR A 295 1.29 -5.73 2.29
C THR A 295 -0.02 -5.12 2.78
N PRO A 296 -0.81 -5.84 3.61
CA PRO A 296 -2.00 -5.27 4.23
C PRO A 296 -1.64 -4.04 5.07
N GLY A 297 -2.37 -2.94 4.89
CA GLY A 297 -2.20 -1.72 5.66
C GLY A 297 -2.82 -1.80 7.06
N LEU A 298 -2.16 -1.22 8.08
CA LEU A 298 -2.72 -1.07 9.44
C LEU A 298 -3.32 0.31 9.71
N ASN A 299 -3.26 1.24 8.76
CA ASN A 299 -3.70 2.63 8.93
C ASN A 299 -5.07 2.71 9.62
N ILE A 300 -6.04 1.98 9.07
CA ILE A 300 -7.44 2.02 9.52
C ILE A 300 -7.57 1.55 10.98
N ILE A 301 -6.93 0.44 11.39
CA ILE A 301 -7.10 -0.06 12.76
C ILE A 301 -6.41 0.83 13.78
N THR A 302 -5.24 1.38 13.45
CA THR A 302 -4.53 2.31 14.34
C THR A 302 -5.32 3.60 14.54
N GLU A 303 -5.86 4.15 13.45
CA GLU A 303 -6.67 5.37 13.47
C GLU A 303 -8.02 5.13 14.17
N TYR A 304 -8.65 3.97 13.93
CA TYR A 304 -9.92 3.58 14.57
C TYR A 304 -9.74 3.47 16.09
N ILE A 305 -8.76 2.70 16.56
CA ILE A 305 -8.55 2.47 17.99
C ILE A 305 -8.28 3.81 18.69
N MET A 306 -7.33 4.60 18.18
CA MET A 306 -6.98 5.86 18.82
C MET A 306 -8.09 6.89 18.74
N GLY A 307 -8.86 6.91 17.64
CA GLY A 307 -10.02 7.78 17.47
C GLY A 307 -11.17 7.46 18.42
N VAL A 308 -11.31 6.19 18.86
CA VAL A 308 -12.26 5.83 19.91
C VAL A 308 -11.76 6.28 21.28
N ILE A 309 -10.45 6.15 21.56
CA ILE A 309 -9.89 6.45 22.88
C ILE A 309 -9.74 7.97 23.11
N LEU A 310 -9.20 8.70 22.14
CA LEU A 310 -9.03 10.16 22.16
C LEU A 310 -9.74 10.81 20.97
N PRO A 311 -11.09 10.85 20.95
CA PRO A 311 -11.82 11.57 19.92
C PRO A 311 -11.57 13.08 20.01
N GLY A 312 -11.58 13.78 18.88
CA GLY A 312 -11.42 15.24 18.84
C GLY A 312 -9.98 15.72 18.65
N LYS A 313 -9.00 14.81 18.59
CA LYS A 313 -7.57 15.14 18.50
C LYS A 313 -6.95 14.56 17.22
N PRO A 314 -7.02 15.29 16.08
CA PRO A 314 -6.50 14.80 14.80
C PRO A 314 -5.01 14.54 14.82
N ILE A 315 -4.22 15.44 15.43
CA ILE A 315 -2.75 15.31 15.43
C ILE A 315 -2.31 14.09 16.25
N ALA A 316 -2.91 13.89 17.44
CA ALA A 316 -2.63 12.71 18.26
C ALA A 316 -2.95 11.40 17.51
N ASN A 317 -4.04 11.37 16.75
CA ASN A 317 -4.44 10.21 15.94
C ASN A 317 -3.43 9.93 14.81
N VAL A 318 -3.05 10.98 14.07
CA VAL A 318 -2.04 10.90 13.01
C VAL A 318 -0.71 10.39 13.54
N CYS A 319 -0.22 10.93 14.66
CA CYS A 319 1.00 10.46 15.29
C CYS A 319 0.89 8.98 15.69
N PHE A 320 -0.27 8.55 16.20
CA PHE A 320 -0.50 7.15 16.61
C PHE A 320 -0.43 6.20 15.42
N LYS A 321 -1.07 6.57 14.31
CA LYS A 321 -0.96 5.84 13.04
C LYS A 321 0.49 5.76 12.57
N THR A 322 1.24 6.86 12.60
CA THR A 322 2.64 6.86 12.16
C THR A 322 3.47 5.86 12.96
N TYR A 323 3.40 5.91 14.30
CA TYR A 323 4.13 4.96 15.14
C TYR A 323 3.60 3.51 15.07
N GLY A 324 2.29 3.30 14.86
CA GLY A 324 1.71 1.96 14.79
C GLY A 324 1.89 1.26 13.44
N TYR A 325 1.79 2.01 12.34
CA TYR A 325 1.83 1.46 10.98
C TYR A 325 3.20 1.61 10.32
N ILE A 326 3.81 2.81 10.33
CA ILE A 326 5.06 3.03 9.61
C ILE A 326 6.19 2.24 10.26
N SER A 327 6.22 2.13 11.59
CA SER A 327 7.19 1.29 12.28
C SER A 327 7.09 -0.19 11.88
N MET A 328 5.86 -0.71 11.68
CA MET A 328 5.67 -2.06 11.14
C MET A 328 6.16 -2.14 9.69
N SER A 329 5.79 -1.19 8.83
CA SER A 329 6.23 -1.16 7.43
C SER A 329 7.75 -1.15 7.31
N GLN A 330 8.43 -0.32 8.11
CA GLN A 330 9.89 -0.28 8.19
C GLN A 330 10.47 -1.61 8.70
N ALA A 331 9.84 -2.26 9.69
CA ALA A 331 10.28 -3.58 10.14
C ALA A 331 10.18 -4.63 9.02
N VAL A 332 9.12 -4.62 8.21
CA VAL A 332 8.96 -5.53 7.06
C VAL A 332 10.04 -5.25 6.01
N SER A 333 10.27 -3.99 5.65
CA SER A 333 11.33 -3.61 4.70
C SER A 333 12.72 -4.01 5.20
N PHE A 334 13.01 -3.75 6.47
CA PHE A 334 14.26 -4.13 7.12
C PHE A 334 14.49 -5.65 7.09
N LEU A 335 13.47 -6.45 7.43
CA LEU A 335 13.53 -7.91 7.35
C LEU A 335 13.72 -8.40 5.91
N SER A 336 13.06 -7.74 4.95
CA SER A 336 13.24 -8.02 3.53
C SER A 336 14.71 -7.88 3.14
N ASP A 337 15.33 -6.73 3.42
CA ASP A 337 16.71 -6.46 3.05
C ASP A 337 17.71 -7.40 3.73
N PHE A 338 17.47 -7.76 5.00
CA PHE A 338 18.29 -8.77 5.68
C PHE A 338 18.23 -10.13 5.00
N LYS A 339 17.05 -10.51 4.52
CA LYS A 339 16.86 -11.75 3.77
C LYS A 339 17.58 -11.68 2.42
N LEU A 340 17.53 -10.55 1.72
CA LEU A 340 18.31 -10.28 0.50
C LEU A 340 19.80 -10.46 0.77
N GLY A 341 20.35 -9.78 1.78
CA GLY A 341 21.76 -9.88 2.17
C GLY A 341 22.18 -11.31 2.51
N HIS A 342 21.29 -12.08 3.15
CA HIS A 342 21.52 -13.50 3.47
C HIS A 342 21.65 -14.39 2.23
N TYR A 343 20.84 -14.13 1.19
CA TYR A 343 20.92 -14.85 -0.09
C TYR A 343 22.15 -14.45 -0.89
N MET A 344 22.50 -13.17 -0.90
CA MET A 344 23.63 -12.60 -1.62
C MET A 344 24.99 -12.78 -0.92
N LYS A 345 25.01 -13.35 0.29
CA LYS A 345 26.21 -13.55 1.11
C LYS A 345 26.93 -12.25 1.49
N ILE A 346 26.15 -11.21 1.75
CA ILE A 346 26.67 -9.93 2.22
C ILE A 346 26.86 -10.01 3.75
N PRO A 347 27.99 -9.52 4.30
CA PRO A 347 28.21 -9.50 5.75
C PRO A 347 27.06 -8.80 6.49
N PRO A 348 26.48 -9.42 7.53
CA PRO A 348 25.27 -8.90 8.17
C PRO A 348 25.52 -7.59 8.93
N ARG A 349 26.72 -7.42 9.51
CA ARG A 349 27.10 -6.15 10.17
C ARG A 349 27.11 -4.97 9.20
N SER A 350 27.61 -5.18 7.99
CA SER A 350 27.61 -4.15 6.94
C SER A 350 26.18 -3.81 6.52
N MET A 351 25.31 -4.81 6.37
CA MET A 351 23.89 -4.57 6.07
C MET A 351 23.21 -3.73 7.14
N PHE A 352 23.44 -4.04 8.43
CA PHE A 352 22.87 -3.25 9.54
C PHE A 352 23.32 -1.79 9.49
N ILE A 353 24.63 -1.54 9.34
CA ILE A 353 25.19 -0.18 9.33
C ILE A 353 24.63 0.60 8.15
N VAL A 354 24.63 0.02 6.95
CA VAL A 354 24.13 0.67 5.73
C VAL A 354 22.64 1.00 5.86
N GLN A 355 21.83 0.12 6.42
CA GLN A 355 20.41 0.40 6.63
C GLN A 355 20.19 1.52 7.64
N VAL A 356 20.86 1.49 8.79
CA VAL A 356 20.72 2.55 9.80
C VAL A 356 21.16 3.91 9.24
N VAL A 357 22.33 3.97 8.62
CA VAL A 357 22.84 5.22 8.01
C VAL A 357 21.95 5.67 6.86
N GLY A 358 21.52 4.74 6.00
CA GLY A 358 20.63 5.02 4.88
C GLY A 358 19.28 5.57 5.34
N THR A 359 18.68 4.99 6.38
CA THR A 359 17.42 5.50 6.97
C THR A 359 17.59 6.89 7.56
N LEU A 360 18.71 7.18 8.23
CA LEU A 360 18.98 8.52 8.78
C LEU A 360 19.16 9.57 7.68
N ILE A 361 19.91 9.25 6.64
CA ILE A 361 20.10 10.14 5.49
C ILE A 361 18.76 10.37 4.78
N ALA A 362 18.05 9.31 4.41
CA ALA A 362 16.76 9.39 3.72
C ALA A 362 15.76 10.21 4.53
N GLY A 363 15.58 9.88 5.82
CA GLY A 363 14.65 10.63 6.68
C GLY A 363 15.01 12.11 6.84
N THR A 364 16.30 12.46 6.87
CA THR A 364 16.74 13.86 6.96
C THR A 364 16.52 14.60 5.64
N MET A 365 16.83 13.96 4.51
CA MET A 365 16.62 14.54 3.17
C MET A 365 15.14 14.72 2.86
N ASP A 366 14.29 13.72 3.15
CA ASP A 366 12.85 13.79 2.91
C ASP A 366 12.21 14.96 3.68
N VAL A 367 12.56 15.13 4.95
CA VAL A 367 12.07 16.26 5.77
C VAL A 367 12.61 17.59 5.23
N GLY A 368 13.88 17.66 4.85
CA GLY A 368 14.49 18.86 4.29
C GLY A 368 13.85 19.30 2.97
N VAL A 369 13.61 18.36 2.06
CA VAL A 369 12.96 18.61 0.76
C VAL A 369 11.50 18.99 0.98
N ALA A 370 10.78 18.31 1.86
CA ALA A 370 9.39 18.67 2.19
C ALA A 370 9.31 20.11 2.71
N TRP A 371 10.21 20.50 3.63
CA TRP A 371 10.26 21.87 4.13
C TRP A 371 10.57 22.89 3.04
N TRP A 372 11.51 22.57 2.14
CA TRP A 372 11.88 23.45 1.03
C TRP A 372 10.73 23.62 0.03
N LEU A 373 10.02 22.55 -0.33
CA LEU A 373 8.88 22.62 -1.25
C LEU A 373 7.72 23.43 -0.66
N LEU A 374 7.40 23.21 0.62
CA LEU A 374 6.35 23.98 1.31
C LEU A 374 6.69 25.48 1.42
N GLY A 375 7.98 25.83 1.49
CA GLY A 375 8.43 27.22 1.57
C GLY A 375 8.59 27.93 0.22
N SER A 376 8.85 27.19 -0.87
CA SER A 376 9.15 27.76 -2.19
C SER A 376 7.97 27.72 -3.17
N VAL A 377 7.14 26.67 -3.13
CA VAL A 377 6.03 26.50 -4.08
C VAL A 377 4.75 27.14 -3.53
N LYS A 378 4.32 28.24 -4.15
CA LYS A 378 3.09 28.94 -3.76
C LYS A 378 1.86 28.07 -4.05
N ASN A 379 0.95 27.97 -3.07
CA ASN A 379 -0.31 27.20 -3.16
C ASN A 379 -0.13 25.70 -3.41
N ILE A 380 1.01 25.11 -3.03
CA ILE A 380 1.24 23.67 -3.11
C ILE A 380 0.07 22.89 -2.48
N CYS A 381 -0.36 21.82 -3.14
CA CYS A 381 -1.49 20.97 -2.73
C CYS A 381 -2.88 21.63 -2.74
N ASN A 382 -3.02 22.90 -3.15
CA ASN A 382 -4.32 23.57 -3.26
C ASN A 382 -4.79 23.64 -4.73
N GLN A 383 -5.56 22.64 -5.14
CA GLN A 383 -5.99 22.46 -6.54
C GLN A 383 -6.80 23.64 -7.08
N ASP A 384 -7.55 24.37 -6.25
CA ASP A 384 -8.40 25.48 -6.69
C ASP A 384 -7.59 26.73 -7.08
N LEU A 385 -6.39 26.86 -6.52
CA LEU A 385 -5.48 28.00 -6.74
C LEU A 385 -4.31 27.64 -7.65
N LEU A 386 -4.21 26.38 -8.07
CA LEU A 386 -3.17 25.91 -8.97
C LEU A 386 -3.66 25.96 -10.42
N PRO A 387 -2.76 26.19 -11.38
CA PRO A 387 -3.05 25.97 -12.79
C PRO A 387 -3.53 24.53 -13.03
N ALA A 388 -4.45 24.34 -13.99
CA ALA A 388 -5.01 23.02 -14.32
C ALA A 388 -3.93 21.96 -14.65
N ASP A 389 -2.78 22.41 -15.14
CA ASP A 389 -1.68 21.56 -15.60
C ASP A 389 -0.59 21.38 -14.52
N SER A 390 -0.84 21.85 -13.29
CA SER A 390 0.16 21.80 -12.22
C SER A 390 0.35 20.38 -11.68
N PRO A 391 1.59 19.90 -11.51
CA PRO A 391 1.86 18.58 -10.92
C PRO A 391 1.67 18.57 -9.39
N TRP A 392 1.57 19.73 -8.75
CA TRP A 392 1.63 19.89 -7.28
C TRP A 392 0.28 19.65 -6.58
N THR A 393 -0.43 18.59 -6.95
CA THR A 393 -1.80 18.29 -6.50
C THR A 393 -1.90 17.48 -5.20
N CYS A 394 -0.78 16.87 -4.77
CA CYS A 394 -0.60 16.14 -3.49
C CYS A 394 -1.77 15.19 -3.10
N PRO A 395 -2.15 14.23 -3.94
CA PRO A 395 -3.32 13.40 -3.69
C PRO A 395 -3.17 12.51 -2.44
N GLY A 396 -1.95 12.03 -2.16
CA GLY A 396 -1.64 11.24 -0.97
C GLY A 396 -1.85 12.05 0.32
N ASP A 397 -1.35 13.29 0.35
CA ASP A 397 -1.48 14.18 1.51
C ASP A 397 -2.93 14.62 1.73
N LYS A 398 -3.70 14.84 0.66
CA LYS A 398 -5.14 15.12 0.78
C LYS A 398 -5.89 13.97 1.44
N VAL A 399 -5.66 12.73 1.01
CA VAL A 399 -6.27 11.54 1.64
C VAL A 399 -5.80 11.39 3.09
N PHE A 400 -4.54 11.69 3.38
CA PHE A 400 -4.00 11.64 4.73
C PHE A 400 -4.65 12.68 5.65
N PHE A 401 -4.87 13.90 5.14
CA PHE A 401 -5.59 14.96 5.83
C PHE A 401 -7.05 14.58 6.07
N ASP A 402 -7.77 14.12 5.05
CA ASP A 402 -9.18 13.71 5.17
C ASP A 402 -9.33 12.54 6.16
N ALA A 403 -8.38 11.60 6.16
CA ALA A 403 -8.34 10.52 7.16
C ALA A 403 -8.16 11.07 8.59
N SER A 404 -7.31 12.07 8.80
CA SER A 404 -7.14 12.71 10.12
C SER A 404 -8.44 13.35 10.63
N VAL A 405 -9.27 13.86 9.73
CA VAL A 405 -10.58 14.46 10.05
C VAL A 405 -11.58 13.37 10.41
N ILE A 406 -11.69 12.31 9.60
CA ILE A 406 -12.61 11.19 9.80
C ILE A 406 -12.31 10.47 11.12
N TRP A 407 -11.06 10.09 11.34
CA TRP A 407 -10.68 9.21 12.44
C TRP A 407 -10.26 9.96 13.70
N GLY A 408 -9.63 11.12 13.56
CA GLY A 408 -9.08 11.86 14.69
C GLY A 408 -10.01 12.99 15.16
N LEU A 409 -10.33 13.94 14.28
CA LEU A 409 -11.11 15.12 14.64
C LEU A 409 -12.57 14.77 14.96
N VAL A 410 -13.31 14.23 14.00
CA VAL A 410 -14.72 13.85 14.20
C VAL A 410 -14.81 12.57 15.03
N GLY A 411 -13.95 11.62 14.70
CA GLY A 411 -13.78 10.36 15.40
C GLY A 411 -14.72 9.25 14.94
N PRO A 412 -14.30 7.98 15.03
CA PRO A 412 -15.07 6.82 14.58
C PRO A 412 -16.44 6.72 15.23
N LYS A 413 -16.61 7.17 16.50
CA LYS A 413 -17.92 7.15 17.17
C LYS A 413 -18.98 8.01 16.45
N ARG A 414 -18.57 9.11 15.81
CA ARG A 414 -19.43 10.05 15.08
C ARG A 414 -19.51 9.79 13.57
N ILE A 415 -18.72 8.86 13.05
CA ILE A 415 -18.78 8.45 11.63
C ILE A 415 -19.35 7.03 11.50
N PHE A 416 -18.70 6.07 12.15
CA PHE A 416 -18.99 4.63 12.11
C PHE A 416 -19.70 4.13 13.38
N GLY A 417 -19.95 5.00 14.37
CA GLY A 417 -20.67 4.63 15.58
C GLY A 417 -22.16 4.97 15.51
N THR A 418 -22.84 4.85 16.65
CA THR A 418 -24.26 5.17 16.80
C THR A 418 -24.59 6.64 16.53
N LEU A 419 -23.59 7.52 16.65
CA LEU A 419 -23.75 8.96 16.40
C LEU A 419 -23.50 9.33 14.93
N GLY A 420 -23.01 8.38 14.11
CA GLY A 420 -22.64 8.62 12.72
C GLY A 420 -23.63 8.04 11.71
N ASN A 421 -23.29 8.22 10.44
CA ASN A 421 -24.11 7.79 9.32
C ASN A 421 -23.80 6.36 8.85
N TYR A 422 -22.66 5.78 9.28
CA TYR A 422 -22.14 4.53 8.76
C TYR A 422 -21.98 3.39 9.79
N PRO A 423 -22.88 3.19 10.78
CA PRO A 423 -22.70 2.17 11.81
C PRO A 423 -22.66 0.74 11.28
N LYS A 424 -23.35 0.49 10.15
CA LYS A 424 -23.43 -0.84 9.55
C LYS A 424 -22.10 -1.31 8.97
N LEU A 425 -21.16 -0.42 8.68
CA LEU A 425 -19.85 -0.80 8.15
C LEU A 425 -19.03 -1.62 9.16
N ASN A 426 -19.27 -1.48 10.47
CA ASN A 426 -18.57 -2.29 11.47
C ASN A 426 -18.84 -3.80 11.34
N TRP A 427 -19.96 -4.20 10.72
CA TRP A 427 -20.23 -5.62 10.43
C TRP A 427 -19.19 -6.24 9.49
N PHE A 428 -18.47 -5.43 8.72
CA PHE A 428 -17.40 -5.91 7.86
C PHE A 428 -16.23 -6.50 8.65
N PHE A 429 -15.98 -6.08 9.89
CA PHE A 429 -15.02 -6.77 10.77
C PHE A 429 -15.42 -8.23 10.99
N LEU A 430 -16.71 -8.49 11.24
CA LEU A 430 -17.20 -9.83 11.46
C LEU A 430 -17.14 -10.67 10.17
N ILE A 431 -17.57 -10.08 9.04
CA ILE A 431 -17.50 -10.74 7.73
C ILE A 431 -16.04 -11.09 7.39
N GLY A 432 -15.11 -10.17 7.63
CA GLY A 432 -13.69 -10.38 7.44
C GLY A 432 -13.10 -11.45 8.36
N ALA A 433 -13.52 -11.51 9.62
CA ALA A 433 -13.05 -12.51 10.57
C ALA A 433 -13.56 -13.93 10.22
N LEU A 434 -14.81 -14.04 9.76
CA LEU A 434 -15.42 -15.32 9.41
C LEU A 434 -15.00 -15.81 8.02
N GLY A 435 -14.67 -14.92 7.11
CA GLY A 435 -14.35 -15.25 5.72
C GLY A 435 -13.26 -16.33 5.56
N PRO A 436 -12.08 -16.23 6.22
CA PRO A 436 -11.04 -17.24 6.10
C PRO A 436 -11.45 -18.59 6.68
N LEU A 437 -12.29 -18.60 7.73
CA LEU A 437 -12.84 -19.83 8.29
C LEU A 437 -13.73 -20.55 7.27
N VAL A 438 -14.59 -19.80 6.56
CA VAL A 438 -15.44 -20.35 5.49
C VAL A 438 -14.58 -20.94 4.37
N ILE A 439 -13.53 -20.24 3.92
CA ILE A 439 -12.62 -20.76 2.88
C ILE A 439 -11.91 -22.03 3.35
N TRP A 440 -11.46 -22.06 4.60
CA TRP A 440 -10.82 -23.25 5.17
C TRP A 440 -11.78 -24.46 5.24
N LEU A 441 -13.04 -24.24 5.61
CA LEU A 441 -14.07 -25.27 5.58
C LEU A 441 -14.34 -25.76 4.14
N LEU A 442 -14.42 -24.85 3.19
CA LEU A 442 -14.59 -25.18 1.76
C LEU A 442 -13.40 -26.00 1.24
N GLN A 443 -12.17 -25.67 1.62
CA GLN A 443 -10.99 -26.44 1.25
C GLN A 443 -11.03 -27.87 1.82
N LYS A 444 -11.54 -28.04 3.05
CA LYS A 444 -11.73 -29.36 3.66
C LYS A 444 -12.83 -30.17 2.98
N ALA A 445 -13.95 -29.53 2.62
CA ALA A 445 -15.07 -30.18 1.94
C ALA A 445 -14.69 -30.58 0.50
N PHE A 446 -14.00 -29.69 -0.22
CA PHE A 446 -13.67 -29.85 -1.64
C PHE A 446 -12.18 -30.10 -1.88
N ARG A 447 -11.61 -31.12 -1.22
CA ARG A 447 -10.18 -31.48 -1.32
C ARG A 447 -9.64 -31.68 -2.74
N LYS A 448 -10.49 -32.02 -3.71
CA LYS A 448 -10.09 -32.20 -5.11
C LYS A 448 -9.76 -30.87 -5.82
N GLN A 449 -10.28 -29.75 -5.33
CA GLN A 449 -10.17 -28.45 -5.97
C GLN A 449 -8.99 -27.66 -5.39
N THR A 450 -7.82 -27.78 -6.03
CA THR A 450 -6.58 -27.11 -5.59
C THR A 450 -6.62 -25.60 -5.75
N TRP A 451 -7.52 -25.06 -6.57
CA TRP A 451 -7.66 -23.61 -6.74
C TRP A 451 -8.24 -22.92 -5.50
N ILE A 452 -9.03 -23.61 -4.68
CA ILE A 452 -9.61 -23.04 -3.45
C ILE A 452 -8.50 -22.66 -2.47
N SER A 453 -7.41 -23.42 -2.41
CA SER A 453 -6.25 -23.07 -1.57
C SER A 453 -5.46 -21.86 -2.06
N LEU A 454 -5.73 -21.37 -3.28
CA LEU A 454 -5.11 -20.16 -3.82
C LEU A 454 -5.93 -18.89 -3.52
N ILE A 455 -7.14 -19.02 -2.97
CA ILE A 455 -7.96 -17.88 -2.58
C ILE A 455 -7.37 -17.30 -1.29
N HIS A 456 -6.81 -16.09 -1.40
CA HIS A 456 -6.19 -15.39 -0.29
C HIS A 456 -7.06 -14.19 0.09
N LEU A 457 -8.04 -14.43 0.96
CA LEU A 457 -9.05 -13.43 1.31
C LEU A 457 -8.49 -12.09 1.80
N PRO A 458 -7.39 -12.04 2.60
CA PRO A 458 -6.78 -10.75 2.96
C PRO A 458 -6.30 -9.93 1.75
N VAL A 459 -5.85 -10.58 0.67
CA VAL A 459 -5.39 -9.91 -0.55
C VAL A 459 -6.59 -9.50 -1.41
N LEU A 460 -7.61 -10.36 -1.48
CA LEU A 460 -8.83 -10.07 -2.22
C LEU A 460 -9.58 -8.87 -1.61
N LEU A 461 -9.75 -8.87 -0.28
CA LEU A 461 -10.39 -7.74 0.43
C LEU A 461 -9.44 -6.54 0.50
N GLY A 462 -8.14 -6.75 0.65
CA GLY A 462 -7.14 -5.68 0.67
C GLY A 462 -6.82 -5.07 -0.70
N ALA A 463 -7.42 -5.58 -1.79
CA ALA A 463 -7.06 -5.19 -3.16
C ALA A 463 -7.12 -3.67 -3.35
N THR A 464 -8.19 -3.03 -2.89
CA THR A 464 -8.43 -1.60 -3.09
C THR A 464 -7.98 -0.73 -1.91
N ALA A 465 -7.09 -1.22 -1.06
CA ALA A 465 -6.65 -0.48 0.14
C ALA A 465 -5.96 0.86 -0.16
N ASN A 466 -5.36 0.99 -1.35
CA ASN A 466 -4.73 2.23 -1.82
C ASN A 466 -5.67 3.11 -2.65
N MET A 467 -6.96 2.76 -2.78
CA MET A 467 -7.96 3.58 -3.46
C MET A 467 -8.90 4.23 -2.44
N PRO A 468 -8.89 5.57 -2.29
CA PRO A 468 -7.96 6.56 -2.87
C PRO A 468 -6.59 6.56 -2.14
N PRO A 469 -5.51 7.15 -2.68
CA PRO A 469 -5.42 8.06 -3.84
C PRO A 469 -5.25 7.38 -5.21
N ALA A 470 -4.99 6.07 -5.26
CA ALA A 470 -4.90 5.34 -6.53
C ALA A 470 -6.24 5.41 -7.26
N SER A 471 -6.24 5.50 -8.58
CA SER A 471 -7.45 5.52 -9.41
C SER A 471 -7.66 4.18 -10.15
N SER A 472 -8.82 4.01 -10.79
CA SER A 472 -9.19 2.77 -11.47
C SER A 472 -8.26 2.43 -12.65
N VAL A 473 -7.70 3.44 -13.32
CA VAL A 473 -6.71 3.22 -14.40
C VAL A 473 -5.44 2.54 -13.89
N ASN A 474 -4.98 2.88 -12.69
CA ASN A 474 -3.76 2.32 -12.10
C ASN A 474 -3.96 0.82 -11.84
N PHE A 475 -5.14 0.45 -11.35
CA PHE A 475 -5.52 -0.93 -11.12
C PHE A 475 -5.70 -1.72 -12.41
N ASN A 476 -6.46 -1.19 -13.36
CA ASN A 476 -6.67 -1.83 -14.66
C ASN A 476 -5.34 -2.07 -15.39
N ALA A 477 -4.45 -1.08 -15.39
CA ALA A 477 -3.14 -1.18 -16.03
C ALA A 477 -2.24 -2.20 -15.33
N TRP A 478 -2.16 -2.16 -13.99
CA TRP A 478 -1.39 -3.14 -13.20
C TRP A 478 -1.88 -4.58 -13.43
N ILE A 479 -3.19 -4.79 -13.39
CA ILE A 479 -3.83 -6.09 -13.63
C ILE A 479 -3.55 -6.57 -15.06
N THR A 480 -3.67 -5.69 -16.05
CA THR A 480 -3.48 -6.04 -17.47
C THR A 480 -2.04 -6.48 -17.71
N VAL A 481 -1.06 -5.68 -17.27
CA VAL A 481 0.36 -6.01 -17.40
C VAL A 481 0.69 -7.29 -16.61
N GLY A 482 0.22 -7.41 -15.38
CA GLY A 482 0.42 -8.58 -14.54
C GLY A 482 -0.13 -9.86 -15.16
N THR A 483 -1.31 -9.79 -15.79
CA THR A 483 -1.92 -10.93 -16.48
C THR A 483 -1.18 -11.30 -17.75
N ILE A 484 -0.81 -10.31 -18.58
CA ILE A 484 -0.03 -10.55 -19.80
C ILE A 484 1.26 -11.29 -19.49
N PHE A 485 2.06 -10.77 -18.56
CA PHE A 485 3.37 -11.35 -18.29
C PHE A 485 3.30 -12.64 -17.46
N ASN A 486 2.52 -12.66 -16.37
CA ASN A 486 2.53 -13.80 -15.45
C ASN A 486 1.61 -14.95 -15.86
N TYR A 487 0.62 -14.71 -16.73
CA TYR A 487 -0.21 -15.78 -17.28
C TYR A 487 0.19 -16.12 -18.72
N PHE A 488 0.08 -15.17 -19.64
CA PHE A 488 0.25 -15.46 -21.08
C PHE A 488 1.72 -15.72 -21.44
N VAL A 489 2.63 -14.82 -21.08
CA VAL A 489 4.06 -14.98 -21.39
C VAL A 489 4.64 -16.16 -20.63
N PHE A 490 4.26 -16.36 -19.37
CA PHE A 490 4.66 -17.55 -18.61
C PHE A 490 4.20 -18.86 -19.27
N LYS A 491 2.95 -18.93 -19.75
CA LYS A 491 2.37 -20.13 -20.38
C LYS A 491 2.99 -20.43 -21.75
N TYR A 492 3.12 -19.44 -22.63
CA TYR A 492 3.58 -19.65 -24.01
C TYR A 492 5.09 -19.53 -24.20
N ARG A 493 5.78 -18.78 -23.34
CA ARG A 493 7.22 -18.47 -23.45
C ARG A 493 7.95 -18.62 -22.11
N LYS A 494 7.71 -19.72 -21.39
CA LYS A 494 8.28 -20.00 -20.06
C LYS A 494 9.79 -19.76 -19.96
N ASN A 495 10.58 -20.21 -20.95
CA ASN A 495 12.03 -20.03 -20.95
C ASN A 495 12.47 -18.56 -21.03
N TRP A 496 11.71 -17.73 -21.75
CA TRP A 496 11.96 -16.29 -21.81
C TRP A 496 11.57 -15.65 -20.49
N TRP A 497 10.39 -15.98 -19.97
CA TRP A 497 9.88 -15.44 -18.71
C TRP A 497 10.85 -15.70 -17.54
N GLN A 498 11.30 -16.95 -17.36
CA GLN A 498 12.21 -17.30 -16.27
C GLN A 498 13.56 -16.56 -16.33
N ARG A 499 14.02 -16.17 -17.53
CA ARG A 499 15.31 -15.52 -17.71
C ARG A 499 15.24 -14.00 -17.66
N TYR A 500 14.18 -13.40 -18.20
CA TYR A 500 14.11 -11.96 -18.47
C TYR A 500 12.99 -11.24 -17.71
N ASN A 501 11.92 -11.93 -17.27
CA ASN A 501 10.79 -11.28 -16.61
C ASN A 501 11.18 -10.58 -15.30
N TYR A 502 12.12 -11.14 -14.55
CA TYR A 502 12.63 -10.50 -13.34
C TYR A 502 13.72 -9.45 -13.63
N VAL A 503 14.24 -9.36 -14.86
CA VAL A 503 15.21 -8.31 -15.24
C VAL A 503 14.49 -7.04 -15.71
N LEU A 504 13.34 -7.18 -16.38
CA LEU A 504 12.51 -6.08 -16.90
C LEU A 504 12.11 -5.04 -15.81
N PRO A 505 11.67 -5.47 -14.62
CA PRO A 505 11.40 -4.58 -13.49
C PRO A 505 12.56 -3.68 -13.10
N GLY A 506 13.77 -4.25 -13.06
CA GLY A 506 14.99 -3.53 -12.69
C GLY A 506 15.31 -2.42 -13.69
N SER A 507 15.04 -2.63 -14.99
CA SER A 507 15.24 -1.61 -16.02
C SER A 507 14.20 -0.49 -15.93
N PHE A 508 12.95 -0.81 -15.67
CA PHE A 508 11.89 0.20 -15.60
C PHE A 508 11.92 1.02 -14.31
N GLY A 509 12.22 0.39 -13.17
CA GLY A 509 12.20 1.04 -11.86
C GLY A 509 13.33 2.04 -11.62
N ARG A 510 14.54 1.79 -12.15
CA ARG A 510 15.71 2.68 -11.93
C ARG A 510 15.59 4.03 -12.63
N TRP A 511 14.80 4.14 -13.70
CA TRP A 511 14.56 5.43 -14.36
C TRP A 511 13.65 6.35 -13.55
N ILE A 512 12.62 5.80 -12.91
CA ILE A 512 11.71 6.59 -12.07
C ILE A 512 12.50 7.32 -10.98
N GLY A 513 13.44 6.63 -10.30
CA GLY A 513 14.29 7.25 -9.29
C GLY A 513 15.30 8.29 -9.82
N PHE A 514 15.78 8.14 -11.06
CA PHE A 514 16.71 9.12 -11.67
C PHE A 514 15.97 10.40 -12.11
N TYR A 515 14.73 10.27 -12.59
CA TYR A 515 13.93 11.39 -13.05
C TYR A 515 13.23 12.15 -11.91
N ASP A 516 12.76 11.48 -10.85
CA ASP A 516 12.26 12.20 -9.66
C ASP A 516 13.35 13.12 -9.07
N GLY A 517 14.61 12.65 -9.04
CA GLY A 517 15.74 13.47 -8.60
C GLY A 517 16.12 14.61 -9.55
N SER A 518 15.87 14.48 -10.85
CA SER A 518 16.20 15.53 -11.84
C SER A 518 15.04 16.50 -12.12
N SER A 519 13.80 16.10 -11.88
CA SER A 519 12.63 17.00 -11.89
C SER A 519 12.74 18.05 -10.78
N ILE A 520 13.32 17.69 -9.64
CA ILE A 520 13.65 18.60 -8.53
C ILE A 520 14.78 19.59 -8.90
N LEU A 521 15.62 19.27 -9.88
CA LEU A 521 16.73 20.13 -10.33
C LEU A 521 16.36 21.04 -11.53
N CYS A 522 15.21 20.82 -12.17
CA CYS A 522 14.76 21.62 -13.32
C CYS A 522 13.46 22.41 -13.08
N GLY A 523 13.12 22.69 -11.82
CA GLY A 523 12.04 23.60 -11.42
C GLY A 523 12.52 25.03 -11.21
#